data_AF-A0A3D0H525-F1
#
_entry.id   AF-A0A3D0H525-F1
#
_cell.length_a   1.000
_cell.length_b   1.000
_cell.length_c   1.000
_cell.angle_alpha   90.00
_cell.angle_beta   90.00
_cell.angle_gamma   90.00
#
_symmetry.space_group_name_H-M   'P 1'
#
loop_
_entity.id
_entity.type
_entity.pdbx_description
1 polymer ?
#
loop_
_entity_poly.entity_id
_entity_poly.type
_entity_poly.pdbx_seq_one_letter_code
_entity_poly.pdbx_strand_id
1 'polypeptide(L)'
;QAFDLIRNQLGDASFFPFGIGTSVNRFLMEGMARAGAGEPFVVTKPEEAPAIAEKFRQYVQSPVLTHIKLEFGGLETYDVEPASIPDVFAERPVIVFGKWRGQPKGTISLRGYSGVHAYEQKTDVTSVKPLATNSALRSLWARSVITRLSDYNILQKNDQRIAEVTELGLKYSLLTAYTSFVAIDSKVRRTEGDLTRIDQPLPLPEGVSDYAVGGGIAGAPVAMQGMATSLAMGPQSSTAPFAYGRPAAPARGAADRRVSAERGDGWKSAAGPGGRTESSDKEEPAENREG
;
A
#
# COMPACT_ATOMS: atom_id res chain seq x y z
N GLN A 1 -5.96 19.67 -8.18
CA GLN A 1 -5.43 20.99 -8.62
C GLN A 1 -3.93 21.11 -8.37
N ALA A 2 -3.43 21.17 -7.12
CA ALA A 2 -1.99 21.33 -6.87
C ALA A 2 -1.13 20.19 -7.43
N PHE A 3 -1.52 18.93 -7.22
CA PHE A 3 -0.77 17.76 -7.74
C PHE A 3 -0.76 17.72 -9.27
N ASP A 4 -1.89 18.06 -9.89
CA ASP A 4 -2.02 18.11 -11.35
C ASP A 4 -1.10 19.19 -11.93
N LEU A 5 -1.06 20.37 -11.31
CA LEU A 5 -0.20 21.47 -11.73
C LEU A 5 1.27 21.08 -11.67
N ILE A 6 1.71 20.51 -10.54
CA ILE A 6 3.10 20.06 -10.35
C ILE A 6 3.47 19.02 -11.42
N ARG A 7 2.63 18.00 -11.62
CA ARG A 7 2.89 16.94 -12.60
C ARG A 7 2.90 17.43 -14.04
N ASN A 8 2.02 18.37 -14.38
CA ASN A 8 1.95 18.91 -15.74
C ASN A 8 3.11 19.84 -16.07
N GLN A 9 3.70 20.51 -15.06
CA GLN A 9 4.83 21.43 -15.23
C GLN A 9 6.19 20.82 -14.86
N LEU A 10 6.24 19.52 -14.57
CA LEU A 10 7.46 18.86 -14.08
C LEU A 10 8.67 18.95 -15.03
N GLY A 11 8.42 19.10 -16.33
CA GLY A 11 9.46 19.26 -17.36
C GLY A 11 9.96 20.70 -17.54
N ASP A 12 9.25 21.68 -16.96
CA ASP A 12 9.58 23.11 -17.04
C ASP A 12 10.12 23.64 -15.70
N ALA A 13 9.67 23.07 -14.58
CA ALA A 13 10.06 23.48 -13.24
C ALA A 13 10.19 22.29 -12.28
N SER A 14 11.26 22.33 -11.48
CA SER A 14 11.43 21.42 -10.34
C SER A 14 10.71 21.95 -9.10
N PHE A 15 10.01 21.08 -8.37
CA PHE A 15 9.23 21.43 -7.19
C PHE A 15 9.77 20.75 -5.92
N PHE A 16 9.94 21.52 -4.85
CA PHE A 16 10.47 21.04 -3.56
C PHE A 16 9.63 21.59 -2.39
N PRO A 17 8.82 20.76 -1.71
CA PRO A 17 7.98 21.24 -0.62
C PRO A 17 8.75 21.36 0.69
N PHE A 18 8.58 22.51 1.35
CA PHE A 18 9.08 22.78 2.69
C PHE A 18 7.94 22.90 3.70
N GLY A 19 8.13 22.32 4.87
CA GLY A 19 7.19 22.34 5.97
C GLY A 19 7.89 22.84 7.21
N ILE A 20 7.42 23.93 7.78
CA ILE A 20 8.01 24.53 8.97
C ILE A 20 7.03 24.39 10.12
N GLY A 21 7.50 23.82 11.23
CA GLY A 21 6.72 23.56 12.44
C GLY A 21 6.16 22.14 12.53
N THR A 22 5.49 21.87 13.65
CA THR A 22 4.98 20.54 14.01
C THR A 22 3.58 20.25 13.46
N SER A 23 2.83 21.29 13.07
CA SER A 23 1.44 21.18 12.61
C SER A 23 1.28 21.07 11.08
N VAL A 24 2.35 20.74 10.36
CA VAL A 24 2.29 20.57 8.90
C VAL A 24 1.56 19.28 8.52
N ASN A 25 0.77 19.33 7.45
CA ASN A 25 0.13 18.14 6.91
C ASN A 25 1.15 17.30 6.11
N ARG A 26 1.75 16.30 6.78
CA ARG A 26 2.75 15.43 6.17
C ARG A 26 2.22 14.65 4.96
N PHE A 27 0.97 14.20 4.99
CA PHE A 27 0.37 13.48 3.86
C PHE A 27 0.31 14.36 2.60
N LEU A 28 -0.12 15.61 2.75
CA LEU A 28 -0.14 16.56 1.63
C LEU A 28 1.27 16.86 1.14
N MET A 29 2.21 17.13 2.04
CA MET A 29 3.59 17.44 1.70
C MET A 29 4.30 16.31 0.96
N GLU A 30 4.20 15.09 1.48
CA GLU A 30 4.77 13.90 0.85
C GLU A 30 4.10 13.62 -0.50
N GLY A 31 2.79 13.82 -0.62
CA GLY A 31 2.09 13.70 -1.90
C GLY A 31 2.54 14.73 -2.93
N MET A 32 2.76 15.99 -2.53
CA MET A 32 3.33 17.03 -3.41
C MET A 32 4.78 16.70 -3.79
N ALA A 33 5.58 16.19 -2.87
CA ALA A 33 6.96 15.79 -3.14
C ALA A 33 7.01 14.64 -4.15
N ARG A 34 6.18 13.61 -3.96
CA ARG A 34 6.05 12.49 -4.91
C ARG A 34 5.53 12.94 -6.28
N ALA A 35 4.56 13.85 -6.31
CA ALA A 35 4.10 14.48 -7.56
C ALA A 35 5.24 15.25 -8.25
N GLY A 36 6.11 15.89 -7.45
CA GLY A 36 7.37 16.55 -7.81
C GLY A 36 8.52 15.60 -8.19
N ALA A 37 8.32 14.28 -8.06
CA ALA A 37 9.37 13.26 -8.12
C ALA A 37 10.60 13.58 -7.24
N GLY A 38 10.37 14.16 -6.06
CA GLY A 38 11.39 14.53 -5.08
C GLY A 38 11.01 14.18 -3.64
N GLU A 39 11.75 14.75 -2.69
CA GLU A 39 11.55 14.54 -1.26
C GLU A 39 10.98 15.79 -0.57
N PRO A 40 10.16 15.62 0.48
CA PRO A 40 9.72 16.74 1.31
C PRO A 40 10.76 17.08 2.37
N PHE A 41 10.90 18.37 2.67
CA PHE A 41 11.76 18.85 3.75
C PHE A 41 10.89 19.40 4.89
N VAL A 42 10.99 18.80 6.07
CA VAL A 42 10.20 19.21 7.24
C VAL A 42 11.14 19.63 8.37
N VAL A 43 11.02 20.88 8.79
CA VAL A 43 11.77 21.48 9.90
C VAL A 43 10.81 21.58 11.08
N THR A 44 11.00 20.80 12.14
CA THR A 44 10.09 20.84 13.29
C THR A 44 10.56 21.79 14.37
N LYS A 45 11.89 21.99 14.48
CA LYS A 45 12.51 22.88 15.46
C LYS A 45 13.50 23.84 14.79
N PRO A 46 13.68 25.07 15.32
CA PRO A 46 14.61 26.05 14.75
C PRO A 46 16.06 25.53 14.62
N GLU A 47 16.51 24.72 15.58
CA GLU A 47 17.85 24.13 15.59
C GLU A 47 18.11 23.15 14.43
N GLU A 48 17.07 22.58 13.83
CA GLU A 48 17.18 21.66 12.67
C GLU A 48 17.34 22.42 11.35
N ALA A 49 16.95 23.70 11.31
CA ALA A 49 16.87 24.48 10.08
C ALA A 49 18.21 24.60 9.32
N PRO A 50 19.37 24.86 9.96
CA PRO A 50 20.65 24.95 9.25
C PRO A 50 21.04 23.62 8.60
N ALA A 51 20.82 22.50 9.28
CA ALA A 51 21.14 21.18 8.75
C ALA A 51 20.25 20.79 7.56
N ILE A 52 18.95 21.10 7.64
CA ILE A 52 18.02 20.84 6.54
C ILE A 52 18.30 21.75 5.34
N ALA A 53 18.68 23.02 5.57
CA ALA A 53 19.08 23.93 4.51
C ALA A 53 20.36 23.46 3.79
N GLU A 54 21.34 22.95 4.54
CA GLU A 54 22.55 22.33 3.99
C GLU A 54 22.20 21.10 3.14
N LYS A 55 21.37 20.18 3.66
CA LYS A 55 20.90 19.01 2.93
C LYS A 55 20.19 19.42 1.64
N PHE A 56 19.30 20.41 1.70
CA PHE A 56 18.61 20.90 0.52
C PHE A 56 19.56 21.51 -0.50
N ARG A 57 20.56 22.30 -0.07
CA ARG A 57 21.57 22.85 -0.96
C ARG A 57 22.31 21.73 -1.70
N GLN A 58 22.76 20.70 -0.97
CA GLN A 58 23.43 19.55 -1.57
C GLN A 58 22.54 18.82 -2.59
N TYR A 59 21.26 18.69 -2.26
CA TYR A 59 20.26 18.07 -3.11
C TYR A 59 20.02 18.80 -4.45
N VAL A 60 20.04 20.14 -4.46
CA VAL A 60 19.69 20.94 -5.66
C VAL A 60 20.88 21.58 -6.40
N GLN A 61 22.06 21.67 -5.77
CA GLN A 61 23.21 22.40 -6.34
C GLN A 61 23.79 21.77 -7.62
N SER A 62 23.52 20.48 -7.87
CA SER A 62 24.12 19.73 -8.98
C SER A 62 23.06 19.14 -9.92
N PRO A 63 22.42 19.96 -10.78
CA PRO A 63 21.59 19.46 -11.86
C PRO A 63 22.49 18.82 -12.94
N VAL A 64 22.26 17.54 -13.23
CA VAL A 64 23.08 16.76 -14.18
C VAL A 64 22.46 16.82 -15.58
N LEU A 65 21.13 16.73 -15.67
CA LEU A 65 20.39 16.73 -16.93
C LEU A 65 19.05 17.46 -16.76
N THR A 66 18.77 18.39 -17.65
CA THR A 66 17.57 19.25 -17.63
C THR A 66 16.77 19.16 -18.94
N HIS A 67 15.50 19.57 -18.89
CA HIS A 67 14.56 19.56 -20.04
C HIS A 67 14.51 18.22 -20.75
N ILE A 68 14.30 17.17 -19.96
CA ILE A 68 14.40 15.80 -20.42
C ILE A 68 13.19 15.43 -21.28
N LYS A 69 13.46 14.90 -22.48
CA LYS A 69 12.47 14.33 -23.38
C LYS A 69 12.82 12.89 -23.68
N LEU A 70 11.85 12.00 -23.49
CA LEU A 70 11.96 10.58 -23.80
C LEU A 70 11.06 10.25 -24.97
N GLU A 71 11.65 9.73 -26.04
CA GLU A 71 10.94 9.33 -27.25
C GLU A 71 11.11 7.83 -27.51
N PHE A 72 10.01 7.19 -27.89
CA PHE A 72 9.96 5.76 -28.20
C PHE A 72 9.75 5.58 -29.70
N GLY A 73 10.83 5.27 -30.42
CA GLY A 73 10.80 5.05 -31.87
C GLY A 73 10.57 3.58 -32.19
N GLY A 74 9.43 3.24 -32.81
CA GLY A 74 9.12 1.87 -33.24
C GLY A 74 8.64 0.92 -32.13
N LEU A 75 8.57 1.39 -30.88
CA LEU A 75 8.07 0.65 -29.72
C LEU A 75 6.69 1.19 -29.30
N GLU A 76 5.67 0.34 -29.29
CA GLU A 76 4.33 0.71 -28.83
C GLU A 76 4.27 0.70 -27.30
N THR A 77 4.51 1.85 -26.67
CA THR A 77 4.48 2.01 -25.22
C THR A 77 3.13 2.53 -24.71
N TYR A 78 2.69 2.05 -23.55
CA TYR A 78 1.52 2.52 -22.83
C TYR A 78 1.77 2.52 -21.32
N ASP A 79 0.93 3.23 -20.57
CA ASP A 79 1.04 3.36 -19.11
C ASP A 79 2.45 3.78 -18.62
N VAL A 80 3.05 4.78 -19.28
CA VAL A 80 4.36 5.31 -18.87
C VAL A 80 4.21 6.23 -17.65
N GLU A 81 5.03 6.02 -16.63
CA GLU A 81 5.04 6.78 -15.38
C GLU A 81 6.50 7.16 -15.01
N PRO A 82 6.78 8.42 -14.62
CA PRO A 82 5.86 9.56 -14.62
C PRO A 82 5.53 10.05 -16.03
N ALA A 83 4.40 10.73 -16.19
CA ALA A 83 3.96 11.27 -17.49
C ALA A 83 4.88 12.40 -18.01
N SER A 84 5.38 13.23 -17.08
CA SER A 84 6.38 14.27 -17.35
C SER A 84 7.65 13.91 -16.58
N ILE A 85 8.80 14.02 -17.25
CA ILE A 85 10.08 13.62 -16.67
C ILE A 85 10.71 14.85 -16.01
N PRO A 86 11.04 14.78 -14.71
CA PRO A 86 11.69 15.88 -14.00
C PRO A 86 13.18 15.99 -14.36
N ASP A 87 13.80 17.10 -14.01
CA ASP A 87 15.26 17.24 -14.09
C ASP A 87 15.96 16.23 -13.17
N VAL A 88 17.10 15.71 -13.64
CA VAL A 88 17.96 14.77 -12.91
C VAL A 88 18.99 15.57 -12.12
N PHE A 89 19.05 15.34 -10.82
CA PHE A 89 20.08 15.88 -9.93
C PHE A 89 21.03 14.76 -9.50
N ALA A 90 22.24 15.11 -9.07
CA ALA A 90 23.24 14.13 -8.64
C ALA A 90 22.73 13.20 -7.53
N GLU A 91 21.93 13.72 -6.59
CA GLU A 91 21.34 12.95 -5.49
C GLU A 91 19.91 12.46 -5.78
N ARG A 92 19.41 12.67 -7.00
CA ARG A 92 18.03 12.32 -7.39
C ARG A 92 17.99 11.61 -8.74
N PRO A 93 18.11 10.27 -8.75
CA PRO A 93 17.92 9.50 -9.97
C PRO A 93 16.46 9.55 -10.39
N VAL A 94 16.23 9.62 -11.71
CA VAL A 94 14.89 9.58 -12.28
C VAL A 94 14.64 8.19 -12.85
N ILE A 95 13.56 7.56 -12.40
CA ILE A 95 13.17 6.22 -12.83
C ILE A 95 11.86 6.33 -13.59
N VAL A 96 11.89 5.91 -14.86
CA VAL A 96 10.70 5.84 -15.71
C VAL A 96 10.31 4.39 -15.88
N PHE A 97 9.06 4.08 -15.56
CA PHE A 97 8.46 2.77 -15.79
C PHE A 97 7.47 2.88 -16.95
N GLY A 98 7.38 1.83 -17.76
CA GLY A 98 6.42 1.78 -18.85
C GLY A 98 6.13 0.36 -19.26
N LYS A 99 5.00 0.17 -19.92
CA LYS A 99 4.63 -1.10 -20.56
C LYS A 99 4.73 -0.94 -22.06
N TRP A 100 4.93 -2.05 -22.74
CA TRP A 100 4.92 -2.09 -24.19
C TRP A 100 4.04 -3.24 -24.70
N ARG A 101 3.58 -3.14 -25.94
CA ARG A 101 2.85 -4.20 -26.65
C ARG A 101 3.65 -4.64 -27.88
N GLY A 102 3.37 -5.87 -28.32
CA GLY A 102 4.01 -6.44 -29.50
C GLY A 102 5.47 -6.84 -29.30
N GLN A 103 6.25 -6.79 -30.38
CA GLN A 103 7.66 -7.17 -30.36
C GLN A 103 8.50 -5.99 -29.82
N PRO A 104 9.49 -6.25 -28.94
CA PRO A 104 10.39 -5.22 -28.41
C PRO A 104 11.40 -4.79 -29.48
N LYS A 105 10.90 -4.11 -30.52
CA LYS A 105 11.70 -3.55 -31.61
C LYS A 105 11.64 -2.05 -31.51
N GLY A 106 12.77 -1.38 -31.76
CA GLY A 106 12.83 0.07 -31.74
C GLY A 106 13.91 0.62 -30.82
N THR A 107 13.90 1.94 -30.70
CA THR A 107 14.93 2.72 -30.01
C THR A 107 14.28 3.66 -29.01
N ILE A 108 14.84 3.70 -27.80
CA ILE A 108 14.51 4.70 -26.79
C ILE A 108 15.52 5.82 -26.93
N SER A 109 15.05 7.03 -27.23
CA SER A 109 15.90 8.22 -27.38
C SER A 109 15.64 9.16 -26.20
N LEU A 110 16.67 9.35 -25.38
CA LEU A 110 16.70 10.30 -24.28
C LEU A 110 17.41 11.57 -24.77
N ARG A 111 16.74 12.71 -24.70
CA ARG A 111 17.30 14.03 -25.03
C ARG A 111 17.17 14.97 -23.84
N GLY A 112 18.12 15.88 -23.68
CA GLY A 112 18.09 16.92 -22.66
C GLY A 112 19.32 17.82 -22.77
N TYR A 113 19.58 18.59 -21.72
CA TYR A 113 20.75 19.47 -21.63
C TYR A 113 21.55 19.16 -20.37
N SER A 114 22.84 18.91 -20.54
CA SER A 114 23.80 18.81 -19.44
C SER A 114 24.62 20.10 -19.40
N GLY A 115 24.26 20.99 -18.47
CA GLY A 115 24.75 22.36 -18.48
C GLY A 115 24.38 23.08 -19.78
N VAL A 116 25.40 23.44 -20.59
CA VAL A 116 25.21 24.13 -21.88
C VAL A 116 25.20 23.19 -23.09
N HIS A 117 25.51 21.90 -22.90
CA HIS A 117 25.62 20.95 -23.99
C HIS A 117 24.33 20.16 -24.16
N ALA A 118 23.88 20.04 -25.41
CA ALA A 118 22.82 19.11 -25.74
C ALA A 118 23.31 17.68 -25.52
N TYR A 119 22.52 16.89 -24.80
CA TYR A 119 22.76 15.49 -24.52
C TYR A 119 21.73 14.65 -25.24
N GLU A 120 22.18 13.66 -26.00
CA GLU A 120 21.31 12.67 -26.64
C GLU A 120 21.90 11.28 -26.42
N GLN A 121 21.09 10.38 -25.90
CA GLN A 121 21.43 8.98 -25.74
C GLN A 121 20.36 8.11 -26.39
N LYS A 122 20.80 7.21 -27.26
CA LYS A 122 19.93 6.25 -27.92
C LYS A 122 20.23 4.85 -27.41
N THR A 123 19.20 4.15 -26.99
CA THR A 123 19.29 2.77 -26.53
C THR A 123 18.43 1.88 -27.41
N ASP A 124 19.06 0.91 -28.05
CA ASP A 124 18.39 -0.06 -28.90
C ASP A 124 17.79 -1.20 -28.04
N VAL A 125 16.47 -1.31 -28.07
CA VAL A 125 15.70 -2.28 -27.28
C VAL A 125 15.81 -3.69 -27.88
N THR A 126 16.13 -3.82 -29.17
CA THR A 126 16.22 -5.13 -29.84
C THR A 126 17.31 -6.01 -29.25
N SER A 127 18.36 -5.40 -28.71
CA SER A 127 19.48 -6.09 -28.06
C SER A 127 19.14 -6.63 -26.66
N VAL A 128 18.02 -6.18 -26.07
CA VAL A 128 17.64 -6.48 -24.69
C VAL A 128 16.71 -7.69 -24.65
N LYS A 129 17.16 -8.79 -24.03
CA LYS A 129 16.33 -9.97 -23.81
C LYS A 129 15.53 -9.86 -22.51
N PRO A 130 14.21 -10.13 -22.51
CA PRO A 130 13.44 -10.24 -21.28
C PRO A 130 14.00 -11.37 -20.41
N LEU A 131 14.43 -11.04 -19.19
CA LEU A 131 14.89 -12.01 -18.20
C LEU A 131 13.76 -12.30 -17.21
N ALA A 132 13.57 -13.56 -16.83
CA ALA A 132 12.57 -13.96 -15.84
C ALA A 132 12.82 -13.30 -14.46
N THR A 133 14.09 -13.04 -14.13
CA THR A 133 14.52 -12.31 -12.93
C THR A 133 13.94 -10.90 -12.85
N ASN A 134 13.61 -10.29 -13.99
CA ASN A 134 13.05 -8.93 -14.05
C ASN A 134 11.52 -8.90 -13.82
N SER A 135 10.92 -10.00 -13.40
CA SER A 135 9.49 -10.06 -13.03
C SER A 135 9.11 -9.04 -11.96
N ALA A 136 10.04 -8.67 -11.06
CA ALA A 136 9.83 -7.65 -10.05
C ALA A 136 9.56 -6.24 -10.62
N LEU A 137 10.03 -5.92 -11.84
CA LEU A 137 9.80 -4.61 -12.48
C LEU A 137 8.30 -4.34 -12.68
N ARG A 138 7.54 -5.41 -12.91
CA ARG A 138 6.08 -5.35 -13.03
C ARG A 138 5.44 -4.85 -11.73
N SER A 139 5.89 -5.35 -10.60
CA SER A 139 5.41 -4.93 -9.28
C SER A 139 5.87 -3.53 -8.91
N LEU A 140 7.06 -3.10 -9.34
CA LEU A 140 7.54 -1.73 -9.15
C LEU A 140 6.70 -0.70 -9.91
N TRP A 141 6.38 -0.97 -11.19
CA TRP A 141 5.44 -0.16 -11.96
C TRP A 141 4.05 -0.10 -11.29
N ALA A 142 3.53 -1.25 -10.85
CA ALA A 142 2.21 -1.29 -10.21
C ALA A 142 2.20 -0.48 -8.90
N ARG A 143 3.28 -0.54 -8.11
CA ARG A 143 3.44 0.27 -6.90
C ARG A 143 3.48 1.76 -7.22
N SER A 144 4.23 2.21 -8.23
CA SER A 144 4.29 3.64 -8.55
C SER A 144 2.92 4.20 -8.94
N VAL A 145 2.14 3.45 -9.73
CA VAL A 145 0.77 3.81 -10.11
C VAL A 145 -0.17 3.79 -8.90
N ILE A 146 -0.12 2.76 -8.07
CA ILE A 146 -0.94 2.66 -6.84
C ILE A 146 -0.64 3.84 -5.90
N THR A 147 0.63 4.18 -5.69
CA THR A 147 1.03 5.32 -4.85
C THR A 147 0.45 6.62 -5.39
N ARG A 148 0.56 6.87 -6.70
CA ARG A 148 -0.07 8.03 -7.34
C ARG A 148 -1.57 8.08 -7.09
N LEU A 149 -2.30 7.00 -7.39
CA LEU A 149 -3.75 6.97 -7.23
C LEU A 149 -4.17 7.16 -5.78
N SER A 150 -3.42 6.57 -4.85
CA SER A 150 -3.63 6.71 -3.40
C SER A 150 -3.42 8.15 -2.94
N ASP A 151 -2.37 8.82 -3.41
CA ASP A 151 -2.08 10.23 -3.11
C ASP A 151 -3.25 11.15 -3.51
N TYR A 152 -3.82 10.94 -4.71
CA TYR A 152 -5.02 11.66 -5.12
C TYR A 152 -6.24 11.32 -4.27
N ASN A 153 -6.36 10.07 -3.80
CA ASN A 153 -7.52 9.62 -3.04
C ASN A 153 -7.53 10.13 -1.59
N ILE A 154 -6.36 10.42 -1.03
CA ILE A 154 -6.23 11.10 0.27
C ILE A 154 -6.83 12.52 0.20
N LEU A 155 -6.58 13.26 -0.89
CA LEU A 155 -7.07 14.63 -1.05
C LEU A 155 -8.54 14.70 -1.44
N GLN A 156 -8.93 13.87 -2.41
CA GLN A 156 -10.29 13.81 -2.90
C GLN A 156 -10.64 12.36 -3.15
N LYS A 157 -11.45 11.79 -2.26
CA LYS A 157 -11.93 10.42 -2.40
C LYS A 157 -12.72 10.27 -3.70
N ASN A 158 -12.38 9.25 -4.47
CA ASN A 158 -13.12 8.83 -5.66
C ASN A 158 -13.18 7.31 -5.70
N ASP A 159 -14.39 6.75 -5.68
CA ASP A 159 -14.61 5.31 -5.65
C ASP A 159 -14.07 4.58 -6.89
N GLN A 160 -13.98 5.26 -8.05
CA GLN A 160 -13.33 4.71 -9.24
C GLN A 160 -11.84 4.49 -9.02
N ARG A 161 -11.14 5.44 -8.37
CA ARG A 161 -9.71 5.29 -8.05
C ARG A 161 -9.49 4.20 -7.00
N ILE A 162 -10.42 4.04 -6.06
CA ILE A 162 -10.38 2.95 -5.08
C ILE A 162 -10.51 1.59 -5.79
N ALA A 163 -11.46 1.47 -6.72
CA ALA A 163 -11.64 0.25 -7.50
C ALA A 163 -10.39 -0.07 -8.33
N GLU A 164 -9.79 0.92 -8.99
CA GLU A 164 -8.55 0.77 -9.76
C GLU A 164 -7.36 0.33 -8.88
N VAL A 165 -7.16 0.95 -7.71
CA VAL A 165 -6.12 0.54 -6.76
C VAL A 165 -6.34 -0.89 -6.29
N THR A 166 -7.59 -1.27 -6.02
CA THR A 166 -7.94 -2.63 -5.59
C THR A 166 -7.66 -3.65 -6.71
N GLU A 167 -8.05 -3.35 -7.95
CA GLU A 167 -7.80 -4.21 -9.10
C GLU A 167 -6.30 -4.39 -9.34
N LEU A 168 -5.52 -3.30 -9.32
CA LEU A 168 -4.06 -3.36 -9.45
C LEU A 168 -3.44 -4.16 -8.30
N GLY A 169 -3.92 -3.97 -7.07
CA GLY A 169 -3.50 -4.75 -5.89
C GLY A 169 -3.70 -6.24 -6.08
N LEU A 170 -4.88 -6.66 -6.55
CA LEU A 170 -5.19 -8.08 -6.81
C LEU A 170 -4.41 -8.64 -8.01
N LYS A 171 -4.32 -7.88 -9.11
CA LYS A 171 -3.65 -8.30 -10.36
C LYS A 171 -2.15 -8.51 -10.20
N TYR A 172 -1.51 -7.72 -9.34
CA TYR A 172 -0.07 -7.77 -9.11
C TYR A 172 0.32 -8.38 -7.76
N SER A 173 -0.66 -8.93 -7.02
CA SER A 173 -0.47 -9.48 -5.67
C SER A 173 0.26 -8.49 -4.76
N LEU A 174 -0.25 -7.26 -4.68
CA LEU A 174 0.27 -6.18 -3.86
C LEU A 174 -0.70 -5.87 -2.72
N LEU A 175 -0.12 -5.66 -1.53
CA LEU A 175 -0.83 -5.12 -0.38
C LEU A 175 -1.02 -3.62 -0.60
N THR A 176 -2.27 -3.17 -0.50
CA THR A 176 -2.69 -1.78 -0.65
C THR A 176 -3.56 -1.38 0.54
N ALA A 177 -3.99 -0.12 0.61
CA ALA A 177 -4.96 0.30 1.62
C ALA A 177 -6.31 -0.46 1.56
N TYR A 178 -6.58 -1.17 0.45
CA TYR A 178 -7.85 -1.86 0.19
C TYR A 178 -7.70 -3.38 0.01
N THR A 179 -6.49 -3.93 0.12
CA THR A 179 -6.23 -5.36 -0.05
C THR A 179 -5.43 -5.92 1.12
N SER A 180 -5.76 -7.14 1.55
CA SER A 180 -5.05 -7.85 2.61
C SER A 180 -4.75 -9.28 2.20
N PHE A 181 -3.61 -9.82 2.63
CA PHE A 181 -3.32 -11.24 2.50
C PHE A 181 -3.94 -11.99 3.66
N VAL A 182 -4.80 -12.96 3.34
CA VAL A 182 -5.41 -13.84 4.34
C VAL A 182 -4.85 -15.24 4.11
N ALA A 183 -4.19 -15.79 5.13
CA ALA A 183 -3.80 -17.19 5.13
C ALA A 183 -4.96 -18.03 5.65
N ILE A 184 -5.47 -18.94 4.82
CA ILE A 184 -6.51 -19.89 5.20
C ILE A 184 -5.83 -21.24 5.40
N ASP A 185 -5.92 -21.78 6.62
CA ASP A 185 -5.50 -23.15 6.90
C ASP A 185 -6.64 -24.10 6.49
N SER A 186 -6.34 -25.06 5.62
CA SER A 186 -7.29 -26.07 5.14
C SER A 186 -7.53 -27.20 6.14
N LYS A 187 -6.77 -27.23 7.25
CA LYS A 187 -6.93 -28.26 8.26
C LYS A 187 -8.15 -27.94 9.13
N VAL A 188 -9.29 -28.49 8.73
CA VAL A 188 -10.46 -28.57 9.61
C VAL A 188 -10.06 -29.42 10.82
N ARG A 189 -9.78 -28.79 11.96
CA ARG A 189 -9.41 -29.49 13.21
C ARG A 189 -10.55 -30.34 13.80
N ARG A 190 -11.70 -30.40 13.12
CA ARG A 190 -12.92 -31.06 13.55
C ARG A 190 -13.29 -32.14 12.54
N THR A 191 -13.02 -33.39 12.91
CA THR A 191 -13.49 -34.55 12.13
C THR A 191 -14.63 -35.26 12.86
N GLU A 192 -14.67 -35.29 14.20
CA GLU A 192 -15.76 -35.92 15.02
C GLU A 192 -15.70 -35.46 16.50
N GLY A 193 -16.85 -35.31 17.19
CA GLY A 193 -16.94 -35.11 18.64
C GLY A 193 -17.80 -33.91 19.14
N ASP A 194 -18.43 -34.07 20.32
CA ASP A 194 -19.25 -33.06 21.01
C ASP A 194 -18.41 -31.86 21.51
N LEU A 195 -18.99 -30.67 21.43
CA LEU A 195 -18.34 -29.42 21.84
C LEU A 195 -18.19 -29.33 23.36
N THR A 196 -16.97 -29.47 23.88
CA THR A 196 -16.69 -29.09 25.28
C THR A 196 -16.64 -27.57 25.36
N ARG A 197 -17.67 -26.97 25.98
CA ARG A 197 -17.65 -25.56 26.34
C ARG A 197 -16.69 -25.37 27.51
N ILE A 198 -15.58 -24.68 27.24
CA ILE A 198 -14.65 -24.23 28.27
C ILE A 198 -14.95 -22.74 28.50
N ASP A 199 -15.40 -22.38 29.71
CA ASP A 199 -15.47 -20.97 30.10
C ASP A 199 -14.05 -20.49 30.33
N GLN A 200 -13.54 -19.71 29.38
CA GLN A 200 -12.24 -19.07 29.51
C GLN A 200 -12.38 -17.87 30.44
N PRO A 201 -11.73 -17.86 31.62
CA PRO A 201 -11.76 -16.69 32.48
C PRO A 201 -11.11 -15.53 31.74
N LEU A 202 -11.79 -14.38 31.76
CA LEU A 202 -11.28 -13.10 31.29
C LEU A 202 -10.69 -12.37 32.50
N PRO A 203 -9.39 -12.56 32.82
CA PRO A 203 -8.79 -11.83 33.92
C PRO A 203 -8.84 -10.33 33.61
N LEU A 204 -9.08 -9.53 34.65
CA LEU A 204 -8.99 -8.09 34.51
C LEU A 204 -7.53 -7.67 34.28
N PRO A 205 -7.27 -6.68 33.41
CA PRO A 205 -5.95 -6.10 33.29
C PRO A 205 -5.44 -5.62 34.64
N GLU A 206 -4.14 -5.76 34.88
CA GLU A 206 -3.50 -5.35 36.13
C GLU A 206 -3.79 -3.86 36.43
N GLY A 207 -4.26 -3.57 37.65
CA GLY A 207 -4.65 -2.22 38.07
C GLY A 207 -6.09 -1.80 37.75
N VAL A 208 -6.89 -2.64 37.10
CA VAL A 208 -8.33 -2.41 36.92
C VAL A 208 -9.09 -2.96 38.13
N SER A 209 -9.86 -2.09 38.80
CA SER A 209 -10.71 -2.47 39.92
C SER A 209 -11.85 -3.38 39.48
N ASP A 210 -12.21 -4.36 40.30
CA ASP A 210 -13.34 -5.27 40.09
C ASP A 210 -14.70 -4.53 39.92
N TYR A 211 -14.81 -3.27 40.39
CA TYR A 211 -15.99 -2.42 40.16
C TYR A 211 -16.14 -1.95 38.69
N ALA A 212 -15.11 -2.10 37.86
CA ALA A 212 -15.14 -1.76 36.44
C ALA A 212 -15.93 -2.80 35.61
N VAL A 213 -16.18 -3.99 36.16
CA VAL A 213 -17.04 -5.00 35.55
C VAL A 213 -18.45 -4.78 36.06
N GLY A 214 -19.32 -4.24 35.20
CA GLY A 214 -20.71 -3.97 35.53
C GLY A 214 -21.51 -5.24 35.82
N GLY A 215 -21.43 -5.73 37.05
CA GLY A 215 -22.32 -6.75 37.61
C GLY A 215 -23.65 -6.11 37.99
N GLY A 216 -24.73 -6.51 37.31
CA GLY A 216 -26.06 -5.98 37.54
C GLY A 216 -26.50 -6.10 39.01
N ILE A 217 -26.96 -4.99 39.57
CA ILE A 217 -27.86 -4.94 40.72
C ILE A 217 -29.17 -5.67 40.39
N ALA A 218 -29.15 -6.99 40.49
CA ALA A 218 -30.35 -7.82 40.43
C ALA A 218 -30.92 -7.97 41.85
N GLY A 219 -31.94 -7.16 42.16
CA GLY A 219 -33.00 -7.48 43.10
C GLY A 219 -32.64 -7.66 44.58
N ALA A 220 -32.49 -6.56 45.31
CA ALA A 220 -32.82 -6.54 46.73
C ALA A 220 -34.21 -5.87 46.89
N PRO A 221 -35.22 -6.53 47.47
CA PRO A 221 -36.49 -5.87 47.74
C PRO A 221 -36.29 -4.88 48.90
N VAL A 222 -36.27 -3.60 48.57
CA VAL A 222 -36.37 -2.53 49.58
C VAL A 222 -37.79 -2.57 50.13
N ALA A 223 -37.94 -3.00 51.39
CA ALA A 223 -39.19 -2.90 52.11
C ALA A 223 -39.56 -1.42 52.27
N MET A 224 -40.54 -0.97 51.51
CA MET A 224 -41.09 0.38 51.63
C MET A 224 -42.14 0.38 52.75
N GLN A 225 -41.73 0.79 53.95
CA GLN A 225 -42.66 1.05 55.05
C GLN A 225 -42.74 2.57 55.28
N GLY A 226 -43.85 3.13 54.80
CA GLY A 226 -44.58 4.29 55.31
C GLY A 226 -43.81 5.57 55.70
N MET A 227 -44.17 6.68 55.06
CA MET A 227 -44.81 7.84 55.72
C MET A 227 -45.11 8.91 54.66
N ALA A 228 -46.37 9.35 54.64
CA ALA A 228 -46.83 10.50 53.88
C ALA A 228 -46.21 11.79 54.41
N THR A 229 -46.02 12.82 53.58
CA THR A 229 -46.93 13.98 53.40
C THR A 229 -46.17 15.20 52.86
N SER A 230 -46.76 15.83 51.83
CA SER A 230 -46.84 17.28 51.55
C SER A 230 -45.64 18.13 51.04
N LEU A 231 -45.98 18.87 49.96
CA LEU A 231 -45.68 20.29 49.59
C LEU A 231 -44.51 20.64 48.64
N ALA A 232 -44.92 20.92 47.39
CA ALA A 232 -44.63 22.09 46.53
C ALA A 232 -43.20 22.60 46.29
N MET A 233 -42.78 22.67 45.00
CA MET A 233 -42.44 23.92 44.26
C MET A 233 -41.82 23.66 42.86
N GLY A 234 -42.37 24.35 41.83
CA GLY A 234 -41.66 25.02 40.72
C GLY A 234 -40.98 24.21 39.59
N PRO A 235 -41.15 24.57 38.30
CA PRO A 235 -40.48 23.89 37.19
C PRO A 235 -39.11 24.52 36.89
N GLN A 236 -38.07 23.70 36.78
CA GLN A 236 -36.85 24.09 36.07
C GLN A 236 -36.49 23.05 35.00
N SER A 237 -36.18 23.60 33.84
CA SER A 237 -35.86 22.97 32.57
C SER A 237 -34.69 21.99 32.65
N SER A 238 -34.93 20.73 32.26
CA SER A 238 -33.87 19.76 31.99
C SER A 238 -33.70 19.58 30.48
N THR A 239 -32.52 19.95 29.99
CA THR A 239 -31.99 19.56 28.69
C THR A 239 -31.73 18.05 28.69
N ALA A 240 -32.28 17.33 27.72
CA ALA A 240 -32.04 15.90 27.54
C ALA A 240 -30.58 15.63 27.09
N PRO A 241 -29.86 14.66 27.69
CA PRO A 241 -28.72 14.06 27.03
C PRO A 241 -29.19 13.02 26.02
N PHE A 242 -28.57 13.09 24.85
CA PHE A 242 -28.77 12.25 23.69
C PHE A 242 -28.57 10.76 24.01
N ALA A 243 -29.56 9.94 23.66
CA ALA A 243 -29.47 8.49 23.66
C ALA A 243 -28.68 8.03 22.43
N TYR A 244 -27.55 7.32 22.63
CA TYR A 244 -26.95 6.51 21.57
C TYR A 244 -27.79 5.23 21.40
N GLY A 245 -28.51 5.15 20.28
CA GLY A 245 -29.22 3.95 19.86
C GLY A 245 -28.26 2.81 19.53
N ARG A 246 -28.57 1.62 20.05
CA ARG A 246 -27.98 0.34 19.61
C ARG A 246 -28.38 0.07 18.16
N PRO A 247 -27.46 -0.30 17.26
CA PRO A 247 -27.86 -0.95 16.01
C PRO A 247 -28.33 -2.37 16.31
N ALA A 248 -29.50 -2.74 15.77
CA ALA A 248 -30.06 -4.07 15.82
C ALA A 248 -29.25 -5.03 14.94
N ALA A 249 -28.99 -6.24 15.45
CA ALA A 249 -28.36 -7.32 14.69
C ALA A 249 -29.32 -7.87 13.61
N PRO A 250 -28.84 -8.21 12.39
CA PRO A 250 -29.70 -8.81 11.39
C PRO A 250 -30.01 -10.27 11.73
N ALA A 251 -31.28 -10.63 11.58
CA ALA A 251 -31.80 -11.98 11.75
C ALA A 251 -31.23 -12.94 10.69
N ARG A 252 -30.71 -14.10 11.13
CA ARG A 252 -30.32 -15.20 10.25
C ARG A 252 -31.57 -15.97 9.81
N GLY A 253 -32.03 -15.72 8.58
CA GLY A 253 -32.97 -16.58 7.88
C GLY A 253 -32.24 -17.69 7.15
N ALA A 254 -32.62 -18.94 7.43
CA ALA A 254 -32.18 -20.11 6.67
C ALA A 254 -32.77 -20.05 5.24
N ALA A 255 -31.92 -20.18 4.23
CA ALA A 255 -32.35 -20.48 2.87
C ALA A 255 -31.31 -21.40 2.22
N ASP A 256 -31.72 -22.65 2.09
CA ASP A 256 -31.08 -23.73 1.37
C ASP A 256 -31.04 -23.39 -0.13
N ARG A 257 -29.85 -23.28 -0.72
CA ARG A 257 -29.65 -23.32 -2.19
C ARG A 257 -28.37 -24.07 -2.53
N ARG A 258 -28.57 -25.33 -2.91
CA ARG A 258 -27.60 -26.12 -3.68
C ARG A 258 -27.26 -25.37 -4.97
N VAL A 259 -25.97 -25.18 -5.23
CA VAL A 259 -25.45 -24.85 -6.56
C VAL A 259 -24.53 -25.98 -6.97
N SER A 260 -24.98 -26.68 -8.01
CA SER A 260 -24.28 -27.76 -8.70
C SER A 260 -22.95 -27.26 -9.28
N ALA A 261 -21.89 -28.03 -9.05
CA ALA A 261 -20.61 -27.84 -9.70
C ALA A 261 -20.67 -28.42 -11.13
N GLU A 262 -20.72 -27.54 -12.13
CA GLU A 262 -20.36 -27.91 -13.50
C GLU A 262 -18.83 -27.93 -13.62
N ARG A 263 -18.31 -29.08 -14.06
CA ARG A 263 -16.93 -29.27 -14.50
C ARG A 263 -16.78 -28.59 -15.86
N GLY A 264 -15.75 -27.74 -15.99
CA GLY A 264 -15.25 -27.22 -17.25
C GLY A 264 -13.72 -27.35 -17.27
N ASP A 265 -13.22 -28.05 -18.28
CA ASP A 265 -11.88 -28.59 -18.39
C ASP A 265 -10.75 -27.56 -18.53
N GLY A 266 -9.57 -27.98 -18.04
CA GLY A 266 -8.40 -28.06 -18.90
C GLY A 266 -7.33 -26.98 -18.75
N TRP A 267 -6.26 -27.30 -18.01
CA TRP A 267 -4.88 -27.04 -18.45
C TRP A 267 -4.02 -28.25 -18.09
N LYS A 268 -3.59 -28.98 -19.13
CA LYS A 268 -2.67 -30.11 -19.07
C LYS A 268 -1.23 -29.57 -19.07
N SER A 269 -0.50 -29.79 -17.99
CA SER A 269 0.96 -29.75 -17.98
C SER A 269 1.49 -31.02 -18.64
N ALA A 270 2.26 -30.87 -19.72
CA ALA A 270 3.00 -31.95 -20.34
C ALA A 270 4.31 -32.17 -19.57
N ALA A 271 4.38 -33.26 -18.81
CA ALA A 271 5.63 -33.87 -18.37
C ALA A 271 5.61 -35.32 -18.89
N GLY A 272 6.46 -35.62 -19.88
CA GLY A 272 6.69 -36.97 -20.37
C GLY A 272 7.71 -37.71 -19.49
N PRO A 273 7.56 -39.02 -19.27
CA PRO A 273 8.46 -39.79 -18.42
C PRO A 273 9.61 -40.36 -19.25
N GLY A 274 10.84 -40.24 -18.73
CA GLY A 274 12.01 -40.95 -19.23
C GLY A 274 12.68 -41.65 -18.05
N GLY A 275 12.40 -42.93 -17.87
CA GLY A 275 13.03 -43.76 -16.84
C GLY A 275 14.49 -44.06 -17.16
N ARG A 276 15.29 -44.27 -16.11
CA ARG A 276 16.45 -45.17 -16.18
C ARG A 276 16.75 -45.74 -14.80
N THR A 277 17.09 -47.01 -14.84
CA THR A 277 17.25 -48.05 -13.81
C THR A 277 18.42 -47.83 -12.84
N GLU A 278 18.27 -48.45 -11.65
CA GLU A 278 19.29 -48.76 -10.65
C GLU A 278 20.55 -49.44 -11.23
N SER A 279 21.73 -49.21 -10.64
CA SER A 279 22.35 -50.11 -9.64
C SER A 279 23.87 -49.92 -9.46
N SER A 280 24.27 -49.98 -8.18
CA SER A 280 25.50 -50.55 -7.59
C SER A 280 26.89 -49.89 -7.76
N ASP A 281 27.38 -49.45 -6.60
CA ASP A 281 28.68 -49.76 -5.97
C ASP A 281 30.02 -49.39 -6.63
N LYS A 282 30.76 -48.48 -5.96
CA LYS A 282 32.04 -48.82 -5.30
C LYS A 282 32.66 -47.66 -4.50
N GLU A 283 32.85 -47.93 -3.21
CA GLU A 283 34.02 -47.67 -2.35
C GLU A 283 34.84 -46.37 -2.49
N GLU A 284 34.86 -45.64 -1.37
CA GLU A 284 35.96 -44.82 -0.80
C GLU A 284 37.34 -45.55 -0.83
N PRO A 285 38.51 -44.88 -0.66
CA PRO A 285 38.77 -43.99 0.48
C PRO A 285 39.65 -42.75 0.23
N ALA A 286 39.69 -41.95 1.31
CA ALA A 286 40.46 -40.75 1.62
C ALA A 286 41.95 -40.71 1.21
N GLU A 287 42.46 -39.51 0.91
CA GLU A 287 43.80 -39.11 1.34
C GLU A 287 43.95 -37.58 1.49
N ASN A 288 44.53 -37.23 2.64
CA ASN A 288 45.13 -35.97 3.08
C ASN A 288 45.90 -35.18 1.99
N ARG A 289 45.86 -33.83 2.07
CA ARG A 289 47.09 -33.02 2.23
C ARG A 289 46.81 -31.54 2.51
N GLU A 290 47.44 -31.07 3.58
CA GLU A 290 47.76 -29.68 3.88
C GLU A 290 48.62 -29.02 2.79
N GLY A 291 48.52 -27.69 2.72
CA GLY A 291 49.34 -26.78 1.93
C GLY A 291 48.82 -25.37 2.04
#